data_AF-A0A835HKD0-F1
#
_entry.id   AF-A0A835HKD0-F1
#
_cell.length_a   1.000
_cell.length_b   1.000
_cell.length_c   1.000
_cell.angle_alpha   90.00
_cell.angle_beta   90.00
_cell.angle_gamma   90.00
#
_symmetry.space_group_name_H-M   'P 1'
#
loop_
_entity.id
_entity.type
_entity.pdbx_description
1 polymer ?
#
loop_
_entity_poly.entity_id
_entity_poly.type
_entity_poly.pdbx_seq_one_letter_code
_entity_poly.pdbx_strand_id
1 'polypeptide(L)'
;MIRAPIVIFGTAKRVAELKFFVENSANFDTLSVIFNRSSRFARLQSIQCAMAGKNMYIRFTCSTGDAMGMNMVSKGVQNVLDFLQNDFPDMDVISISGNFCSDKKPSDVN
;
A
#
# COMPACT_ATOMS: atom_id res chain seq x y z
N MET A 1 -9.97 -7.22 -3.43
CA MET A 1 -9.49 -6.19 -4.38
C MET A 1 -8.11 -5.73 -3.96
N ILE A 2 -7.18 -5.49 -4.91
CA ILE A 2 -5.78 -5.18 -4.61
C ILE A 2 -5.31 -3.90 -5.29
N ARG A 3 -4.51 -3.11 -4.57
CA ARG A 3 -3.71 -2.02 -5.14
C ARG A 3 -2.29 -2.09 -4.60
N ALA A 4 -1.31 -1.89 -5.46
CA ALA A 4 0.09 -1.97 -5.10
C ALA A 4 0.88 -0.77 -5.61
N PRO A 5 1.03 0.30 -4.80
CA PRO A 5 1.92 1.42 -5.10
C PRO A 5 3.39 0.98 -5.11
N ILE A 6 4.19 1.80 -5.79
CA ILE A 6 5.65 1.75 -5.74
C ILE A 6 6.18 3.05 -5.13
N VAL A 7 7.01 2.90 -4.12
CA VAL A 7 7.73 4.00 -3.47
C VAL A 7 9.24 3.78 -3.54
N ILE A 8 10.01 4.86 -3.50
CA ILE A 8 11.47 4.85 -3.57
C ILE A 8 12.03 5.64 -2.40
N PHE A 9 13.19 5.20 -1.90
CA PHE A 9 13.99 5.93 -0.93
C PHE A 9 15.42 6.13 -1.42
N GLY A 10 16.17 7.02 -0.74
CA GLY A 10 17.59 7.22 -1.00
C GLY A 10 18.46 5.97 -0.78
N THR A 11 18.04 5.06 0.10
CA THR A 11 18.80 3.83 0.45
C THR A 11 17.90 2.61 0.66
N ALA A 12 18.45 1.41 0.44
CA ALA A 12 17.75 0.15 0.72
C ALA A 12 17.47 -0.06 2.22
N LYS A 13 18.27 0.57 3.11
CA LYS A 13 18.03 0.53 4.56
C LYS A 13 16.73 1.23 4.92
N ARG A 14 16.47 2.42 4.35
CA ARG A 14 15.22 3.17 4.55
C ARG A 14 13.99 2.40 4.06
N VAL A 15 14.12 1.73 2.90
CA VAL A 15 13.08 0.81 2.41
C VAL A 15 12.78 -0.30 3.44
N ALA A 16 13.82 -0.90 4.03
CA ALA A 16 13.64 -1.95 5.03
C ALA A 16 12.96 -1.40 6.30
N GLU A 17 13.30 -0.19 6.74
CA GLU A 17 12.65 0.49 7.87
C GLU A 17 11.15 0.70 7.60
N LEU A 18 10.77 1.17 6.40
CA LEU A 18 9.36 1.27 6.01
C LEU A 18 8.68 -0.10 5.99
N LYS A 19 9.34 -1.14 5.45
CA LYS A 19 8.82 -2.51 5.44
C LYS A 19 8.51 -2.99 6.86
N PHE A 20 9.46 -2.87 7.77
CA PHE A 20 9.26 -3.28 9.16
C PHE A 20 8.15 -2.48 9.84
N PHE A 21 8.02 -1.20 9.53
CA PHE A 21 6.92 -0.39 10.06
C PHE A 21 5.56 -0.87 9.55
N VAL A 22 5.41 -1.06 8.24
CA VAL A 22 4.13 -1.39 7.59
C VAL A 22 3.67 -2.82 7.90
N GLU A 23 4.60 -3.77 8.02
CA GLU A 23 4.28 -5.18 8.34
C GLU A 23 4.19 -5.46 9.85
N ASN A 24 4.48 -4.48 10.71
CA ASN A 24 4.30 -4.63 12.15
C ASN A 24 2.81 -4.68 12.52
N SER A 25 2.40 -5.74 13.20
CA SER A 25 1.02 -5.93 13.65
C SER A 25 0.51 -4.78 14.54
N ALA A 26 1.39 -4.17 15.34
CA ALA A 26 1.02 -3.03 16.18
C ALA A 26 0.61 -1.78 15.37
N ASN A 27 1.12 -1.65 14.14
CA ASN A 27 0.82 -0.51 13.26
C ASN A 27 -0.36 -0.80 12.32
N PHE A 28 -0.69 -2.08 12.11
CA PHE A 28 -1.73 -2.48 11.16
C PHE A 28 -3.09 -1.86 11.51
N ASP A 29 -3.47 -1.79 12.79
CA ASP A 29 -4.73 -1.19 13.21
C ASP A 29 -4.81 0.30 12.84
N THR A 30 -3.74 1.05 13.05
CA THR A 30 -3.64 2.46 12.67
C THR A 30 -3.76 2.63 11.16
N LEU A 31 -3.00 1.84 10.38
CA LEU A 31 -3.05 1.87 8.91
C LEU A 31 -4.43 1.49 8.38
N SER A 32 -5.08 0.50 9.00
CA SER A 32 -6.44 0.08 8.69
C SER A 32 -7.44 1.20 8.96
N VAL A 33 -7.34 1.90 10.10
CA VAL A 33 -8.20 3.05 10.41
C VAL A 33 -8.04 4.16 9.36
N ILE A 34 -6.80 4.51 8.99
CA ILE A 34 -6.55 5.54 7.97
C ILE A 34 -7.11 5.13 6.60
N PHE A 35 -6.88 3.88 6.18
CA PHE A 35 -7.43 3.34 4.93
C PHE A 35 -8.97 3.35 4.92
N ASN A 36 -9.58 2.80 5.97
CA ASN A 36 -11.02 2.59 6.08
C ASN A 36 -11.81 3.90 6.18
N ARG A 37 -11.19 5.01 6.62
CA ARG A 37 -11.84 6.35 6.63
C ARG A 37 -12.26 6.82 5.24
N SER A 38 -11.64 6.29 4.18
CA SER A 38 -11.95 6.69 2.80
C SER A 38 -13.32 6.20 2.29
N SER A 39 -13.89 5.14 2.90
CA SER A 39 -15.13 4.50 2.44
C SER A 39 -15.79 3.65 3.53
N ARG A 40 -17.13 3.63 3.55
CA ARG A 40 -17.91 2.75 4.43
C ARG A 40 -17.76 1.26 4.10
N PHE A 41 -17.38 0.91 2.87
CA PHE A 41 -17.29 -0.46 2.39
C PHE A 41 -15.85 -0.99 2.28
N ALA A 42 -14.86 -0.10 2.13
CA ALA A 42 -13.47 -0.52 2.01
C ALA A 42 -12.97 -1.00 3.36
N ARG A 43 -12.51 -2.25 3.45
CA ARG A 43 -11.81 -2.75 4.63
C ARG A 43 -10.45 -3.31 4.26
N LEU A 44 -9.41 -2.75 4.86
CA LEU A 44 -8.06 -3.28 4.74
C LEU A 44 -8.00 -4.67 5.39
N GLN A 45 -7.52 -5.66 4.65
CA GLN A 45 -7.40 -7.05 5.10
C GLN A 45 -5.95 -7.42 5.40
N SER A 46 -5.02 -7.02 4.53
CA SER A 46 -3.60 -7.26 4.72
C SER A 46 -2.76 -6.28 3.90
N ILE A 47 -1.50 -6.11 4.31
CA ILE A 47 -0.47 -5.42 3.55
C ILE A 47 0.73 -6.36 3.41
N GLN A 48 1.27 -6.49 2.20
CA GLN A 48 2.46 -7.28 1.93
C GLN A 48 3.50 -6.45 1.18
N CYS A 49 4.76 -6.49 1.60
CA CYS A 49 5.79 -5.64 1.03
C CYS A 49 6.88 -6.45 0.30
N ALA A 50 7.09 -6.12 -0.97
CA ALA A 50 8.19 -6.64 -1.78
C ALA A 50 9.24 -5.54 -2.00
N MET A 51 10.49 -5.83 -1.65
CA MET A 51 11.60 -4.90 -1.81
C MET A 51 12.43 -5.25 -3.04
N ALA A 52 12.83 -4.23 -3.81
CA ALA A 52 13.74 -4.34 -4.94
C ALA A 52 14.80 -3.23 -4.84
N GLY A 53 15.84 -3.47 -4.04
CA GLY A 53 16.88 -2.48 -3.75
C GLY A 53 16.31 -1.25 -3.03
N LYS A 54 16.30 -0.11 -3.71
CA LYS A 54 15.76 1.17 -3.21
C LYS A 54 14.27 1.36 -3.48
N ASN A 55 13.63 0.40 -4.15
CA ASN A 55 12.22 0.43 -4.49
C ASN A 55 11.44 -0.51 -3.57
N MET A 56 10.22 -0.13 -3.24
CA MET A 56 9.31 -0.93 -2.44
C MET A 56 7.95 -0.98 -3.11
N TYR A 57 7.42 -2.19 -3.28
CA TYR A 57 6.08 -2.45 -3.76
C TYR A 57 5.22 -2.87 -2.56
N ILE A 58 4.15 -2.12 -2.30
CA ILE A 58 3.32 -2.30 -1.10
C ILE A 58 1.96 -2.82 -1.54
N ARG A 59 1.65 -4.09 -1.37
CA ARG A 59 0.42 -4.73 -1.84
C ARG A 59 -0.68 -4.65 -0.78
N PHE A 60 -1.65 -3.76 -0.98
CA PHE A 60 -2.83 -3.62 -0.12
C PHE A 60 -3.94 -4.54 -0.60
N THR A 61 -4.36 -5.47 0.26
CA THR A 61 -5.50 -6.36 0.01
C THR A 61 -6.69 -5.87 0.81
N CYS A 62 -7.81 -5.66 0.13
CA CYS A 62 -9.00 -5.03 0.72
C CYS A 62 -10.30 -5.69 0.26
N SER A 63 -11.32 -5.69 1.12
CA SER A 63 -12.70 -5.94 0.71
C SER A 63 -13.39 -4.64 0.31
N THR A 64 -14.36 -4.72 -0.60
CA THR A 64 -14.97 -3.56 -1.27
C THR A 64 -16.51 -3.64 -1.35
N GLY A 65 -17.12 -4.50 -0.54
CA GLY A 65 -18.54 -4.85 -0.67
C GLY A 65 -18.84 -5.45 -2.04
N ASP A 66 -19.96 -5.06 -2.64
CA ASP A 66 -20.40 -5.55 -3.96
C ASP A 66 -19.72 -4.82 -5.14
N ALA A 67 -18.98 -3.75 -4.87
CA ALA A 67 -18.24 -3.05 -5.90
C ALA A 67 -16.96 -3.82 -6.26
N MET A 68 -16.59 -3.83 -7.55
CA MET A 68 -15.25 -4.28 -7.96
C MET A 68 -14.15 -3.46 -7.25
N GLY A 69 -14.39 -2.16 -7.04
CA GLY A 69 -13.74 -1.41 -5.96
C GLY A 69 -12.37 -0.80 -6.28
N MET A 70 -11.91 -0.84 -7.53
CA MET A 70 -10.63 -0.24 -7.96
C MET A 70 -10.42 1.20 -7.48
N ASN A 71 -11.38 2.10 -7.71
CA ASN A 71 -11.26 3.51 -7.32
C ASN A 71 -11.29 3.68 -5.79
N MET A 72 -12.10 2.86 -5.13
CA MET A 72 -12.24 2.85 -3.68
C MET A 72 -10.93 2.46 -2.99
N VAL A 73 -10.30 1.38 -3.46
CA VAL A 73 -9.01 0.93 -2.93
C VAL A 73 -7.91 1.93 -3.26
N SER A 74 -7.86 2.48 -4.48
CA SER A 74 -6.87 3.51 -4.83
C SER A 74 -6.96 4.73 -3.91
N LYS A 75 -8.18 5.21 -3.59
CA LYS A 75 -8.36 6.32 -2.65
C LYS A 75 -7.88 5.98 -1.24
N GLY A 76 -8.22 4.79 -0.73
CA GLY A 76 -7.76 4.35 0.58
C GLY A 76 -6.24 4.21 0.66
N VAL A 77 -5.60 3.68 -0.39
CA VAL A 77 -4.13 3.59 -0.48
C VAL A 77 -3.50 4.98 -0.50
N GLN A 78 -4.04 5.94 -1.25
CA GLN A 78 -3.51 7.30 -1.26
C GLN A 78 -3.49 7.91 0.15
N ASN A 79 -4.58 7.78 0.90
CA ASN A 79 -4.63 8.27 2.29
C ASN A 79 -3.56 7.65 3.18
N VAL A 80 -3.27 6.35 3.00
CA VAL A 80 -2.22 5.67 3.76
C VAL A 80 -0.83 6.17 3.36
N LEU A 81 -0.58 6.40 2.06
CA LEU A 81 0.68 6.96 1.59
C LEU A 81 0.91 8.38 2.12
N ASP A 82 -0.13 9.22 2.10
CA ASP A 82 -0.08 10.58 2.66
C ASP A 82 0.19 10.57 4.17
N PHE A 83 -0.39 9.60 4.89
CA PHE A 83 -0.10 9.39 6.32
C PHE A 83 1.36 8.99 6.53
N LEU A 84 1.86 8.00 5.78
CA LEU A 84 3.23 7.51 5.88
C LEU A 84 4.27 8.58 5.54
N GLN A 85 3.98 9.51 4.61
CA GLN A 85 4.88 10.61 4.28
C GLN A 85 5.16 11.56 5.46
N ASN A 86 4.32 11.59 6.50
CA ASN A 86 4.61 12.41 7.69
C ASN A 86 5.79 11.84 8.49
N ASP A 87 5.87 10.51 8.62
CA ASP A 87 6.94 9.81 9.35
C ASP A 87 8.14 9.44 8.45
N PHE A 88 7.90 9.34 7.14
CA PHE A 88 8.88 9.03 6.10
C PHE A 88 8.90 10.14 5.04
N PRO A 89 9.34 11.38 5.39
CA PRO A 89 9.32 12.52 4.47
C PRO A 89 10.31 12.37 3.29
N ASP A 90 11.26 11.45 3.38
CA ASP A 90 12.18 11.06 2.31
C ASP A 90 11.63 9.95 1.39
N MET A 91 10.35 9.58 1.55
CA MET A 91 9.65 8.61 0.71
C MET A 91 9.09 9.27 -0.56
N ASP A 92 9.64 8.90 -1.71
CA ASP A 92 9.13 9.32 -3.01
C ASP A 92 8.06 8.33 -3.52
N VAL A 93 6.81 8.79 -3.63
CA VAL A 93 5.71 8.00 -4.23
C VAL A 93 5.77 8.14 -5.74
N ILE A 94 6.24 7.10 -6.43
CA ILE A 94 6.41 7.13 -7.90
C ILE A 94 5.08 6.88 -8.62
N SER A 95 4.30 5.92 -8.12
CA SER A 95 3.01 5.59 -8.71
C SER A 95 2.13 4.85 -7.71
N ILE A 96 0.84 5.12 -7.76
CA ILE A 96 -0.17 4.38 -6.97
C ILE A 96 -0.37 2.94 -7.48
N SER A 97 0.09 2.64 -8.70
CA SER A 97 0.03 1.32 -9.32
C SER A 97 1.39 0.97 -9.93
N GLY A 98 2.22 0.25 -9.17
CA GLY A 98 3.53 -0.25 -9.57
C GLY A 98 3.49 -1.58 -10.34
N ASN A 99 2.35 -1.95 -10.94
CA ASN A 99 2.13 -3.26 -11.58
C ASN A 99 2.36 -4.48 -10.69
N PHE A 100 2.42 -4.31 -9.38
CA PHE A 100 2.46 -5.41 -8.40
C PHE A 100 1.06 -5.75 -7.86
N CYS A 101 0.02 -5.26 -8.54
CA CYS A 101 -1.37 -5.48 -8.15
C CYS A 101 -1.81 -6.93 -8.47
N SER A 102 -1.73 -7.46 -9.70
CA SER A 102 -1.44 -6.91 -11.04
C SER A 102 -2.74 -6.81 -11.85
N ASP A 103 -3.20 -5.58 -12.13
CA ASP A 103 -4.48 -5.38 -12.83
C ASP A 103 -4.33 -5.50 -14.35
N LYS A 104 -5.17 -6.35 -14.96
CA LYS A 104 -5.25 -6.56 -16.42
C LYS A 104 -3.95 -7.02 -17.08
N LYS A 105 -3.06 -7.68 -16.33
CA LYS A 105 -1.79 -8.23 -16.81
C LYS A 105 -1.58 -9.65 -16.25
N PRO A 106 -1.05 -10.60 -17.05
CA PRO A 106 -0.70 -11.92 -16.53
C PRO A 106 0.42 -11.78 -15.48
N SER A 107 0.24 -12.40 -14.32
CA SER A 107 1.18 -12.35 -13.20
C SER A 107 0.91 -13.50 -12.24
N ASP A 108 1.96 -14.22 -11.85
CA ASP A 108 1.88 -15.31 -10.84
C ASP A 108 1.47 -14.82 -9.45
N VAL A 109 1.54 -13.50 -9.22
CA VAL A 109 1.23 -12.90 -7.92
C VAL A 109 -0.29 -12.74 -7.71
N ASN A 110 -1.10 -12.79 -8.78
CA ASN A 110 -2.55 -12.61 -8.75
C ASN A 110 -3.26 -13.77 -8.05
#